data_AF-A0A2M8H4M9-F1
#
_entry.id   AF-A0A2M8H4M9-F1
#
_cell.length_a   1.000
_cell.length_b   1.000
_cell.length_c   1.000
_cell.angle_alpha   90.00
_cell.angle_beta   90.00
_cell.angle_gamma   90.00
#
_symmetry.space_group_name_H-M   'P 1'
#
loop_
_entity.id
_entity.type
_entity.pdbx_description
1 polymer ?
#
loop_
_entity_poly.entity_id
_entity_poly.type
_entity_poly.pdbx_seq_one_letter_code
_entity_poly.pdbx_strand_id
1 'polypeptide(L)'
;MKQLEALKAEGRIEEARQHGLLQLVEHPQHAELHYEVAGLHDSLGRENQAIPLYQKAIALGLSEASLRGAWLGLGSSYRSTGQYAEALAAFDQALARFPDANEFRVFRAMTCYNLGHHKEGMEQLLAVLAETTADPALVTYRRAMALYAEDLDRRW
;
A
#
# COMPACT_ATOMS: atom_id res chain seq x y z
N MET A 1 -6.67 -22.36 10.13
CA MET A 1 -5.67 -21.95 9.13
C MET A 1 -5.69 -22.79 7.84
N LYS A 2 -5.48 -24.13 7.87
CA LYS A 2 -5.40 -24.95 6.63
C LYS A 2 -6.54 -24.76 5.61
N GLN A 3 -7.78 -24.67 6.07
CA GLN A 3 -8.94 -24.47 5.18
C GLN A 3 -9.02 -23.05 4.58
N LEU A 4 -8.58 -22.02 5.32
CA LEU A 4 -8.53 -20.66 4.80
C LEU A 4 -7.53 -20.57 3.64
N GLU A 5 -6.34 -21.12 3.83
CA GLU A 5 -5.31 -21.15 2.79
C GLU A 5 -5.73 -21.98 1.57
N ALA A 6 -6.45 -23.10 1.77
CA ALA A 6 -7.00 -23.87 0.66
C ALA A 6 -8.02 -23.07 -0.17
N LEU A 7 -8.97 -22.40 0.50
CA LEU A 7 -9.97 -21.57 -0.19
C LEU A 7 -9.33 -20.40 -0.95
N LYS A 8 -8.29 -19.78 -0.39
CA LYS A 8 -7.48 -18.77 -1.07
C LYS A 8 -6.80 -19.33 -2.32
N ALA A 9 -6.14 -20.48 -2.20
CA ALA A 9 -5.44 -21.13 -3.31
C ALA A 9 -6.40 -21.57 -4.44
N GLU A 10 -7.63 -21.94 -4.10
CA GLU A 10 -8.69 -22.27 -5.05
C GLU A 10 -9.36 -21.04 -5.69
N GLY A 11 -9.00 -19.82 -5.27
CA GLY A 11 -9.63 -18.57 -5.73
C GLY A 11 -11.04 -18.34 -5.19
N ARG A 12 -11.46 -19.10 -4.18
CA ARG A 12 -12.79 -19.00 -3.53
C ARG A 12 -12.77 -17.89 -2.47
N ILE A 13 -12.50 -16.66 -2.93
CA ILE A 13 -12.19 -15.50 -2.07
C ILE A 13 -13.35 -15.15 -1.11
N GLU A 14 -14.59 -15.21 -1.57
CA GLU A 14 -15.76 -14.91 -0.73
C GLU A 14 -15.91 -15.92 0.42
N GLU A 15 -15.69 -17.21 0.15
CA GLU A 15 -15.74 -18.27 1.16
C GLU A 15 -14.55 -18.20 2.11
N ALA A 16 -13.34 -17.92 1.58
CA ALA A 16 -12.17 -17.65 2.39
C ALA A 16 -12.44 -16.51 3.38
N ARG A 17 -13.06 -15.41 2.91
CA ARG A 17 -13.40 -14.26 3.75
C ARG A 17 -14.37 -14.64 4.86
N GLN A 18 -15.45 -15.34 4.55
CA GLN A 18 -16.43 -15.79 5.55
C GLN A 18 -15.78 -16.70 6.58
N HIS A 19 -14.97 -17.65 6.14
CA HIS A 19 -14.25 -18.56 7.02
C HIS A 19 -13.22 -17.84 7.91
N GLY A 20 -12.49 -16.86 7.37
CA GLY A 20 -11.56 -16.02 8.12
C GLY A 20 -12.26 -15.15 9.17
N LEU A 21 -13.42 -14.57 8.85
CA LEU A 21 -14.25 -13.82 9.81
C LEU A 21 -14.72 -14.70 10.97
N LEU A 22 -15.13 -15.95 10.70
CA LEU A 22 -15.48 -16.90 11.77
C LEU A 22 -14.28 -17.20 12.67
N GLN A 23 -13.08 -17.36 12.10
CA GLN A 23 -11.87 -17.56 12.90
C GLN A 23 -11.50 -16.33 13.75
N LEU A 24 -11.81 -15.12 13.29
CA LEU A 24 -11.59 -13.89 14.06
C LEU A 24 -12.51 -13.78 15.28
N VAL A 25 -13.68 -14.41 15.26
CA VAL A 25 -14.55 -14.49 16.45
C VAL A 25 -13.87 -15.30 17.55
N GLU A 26 -13.26 -16.43 17.20
CA GLU A 26 -12.55 -17.31 18.14
C GLU A 26 -11.16 -16.73 18.54
N HIS A 27 -10.54 -15.98 17.65
CA HIS A 27 -9.18 -15.45 17.81
C HIS A 27 -9.09 -13.94 17.52
N PRO A 28 -9.78 -13.08 18.29
CA PRO A 28 -9.93 -11.65 17.99
C PRO A 28 -8.64 -10.84 18.09
N GLN A 29 -7.58 -11.41 18.66
CA GLN A 29 -6.26 -10.77 18.82
C GLN A 29 -5.19 -11.37 17.90
N HIS A 30 -5.55 -12.20 16.92
CA HIS A 30 -4.59 -12.81 16.00
C HIS A 30 -4.24 -11.86 14.84
N ALA A 31 -3.13 -11.14 14.97
CA ALA A 31 -2.71 -10.08 14.04
C ALA A 31 -2.68 -10.50 12.57
N GLU A 32 -1.98 -11.61 12.26
CA GLU A 32 -1.85 -12.12 10.88
C GLU A 32 -3.22 -12.49 10.29
N LEU A 33 -4.17 -12.93 11.11
CA LEU A 33 -5.51 -13.28 10.61
C LEU A 33 -6.32 -12.03 10.28
N HIS A 34 -6.18 -10.95 11.05
CA HIS A 34 -6.75 -9.65 10.69
C HIS A 34 -6.17 -9.16 9.36
N TYR A 35 -4.86 -9.26 9.15
CA TYR A 35 -4.21 -8.87 7.90
C TYR A 35 -4.72 -9.69 6.70
N GLU A 36 -4.78 -11.01 6.84
CA GLU A 36 -5.28 -11.90 5.80
C GLU A 36 -6.75 -11.62 5.44
N VAL A 37 -7.61 -11.45 6.44
CA VAL A 37 -9.03 -11.12 6.20
C VAL A 37 -9.19 -9.72 5.61
N ALA A 38 -8.33 -8.76 5.98
CA ALA A 38 -8.29 -7.44 5.34
C ALA A 38 -7.97 -7.56 3.84
N GLY A 39 -6.94 -8.33 3.48
CA GLY A 39 -6.58 -8.60 2.08
C GLY A 39 -7.69 -9.28 1.28
N LEU A 40 -8.45 -10.17 1.91
CA LEU A 40 -9.63 -10.78 1.28
C LEU A 40 -10.73 -9.75 1.01
N HIS A 41 -10.98 -8.83 1.94
CA HIS A 41 -11.91 -7.72 1.72
C HIS A 41 -11.43 -6.79 0.60
N ASP A 42 -10.16 -6.40 0.60
CA ASP A 42 -9.56 -5.53 -0.42
C ASP A 42 -9.66 -6.15 -1.83
N SER A 43 -9.33 -7.45 -1.96
CA SER A 43 -9.43 -8.17 -3.25
C SER A 43 -10.86 -8.28 -3.81
N LEU A 44 -11.88 -8.05 -2.97
CA LEU A 44 -13.29 -8.03 -3.35
C LEU A 44 -13.83 -6.60 -3.58
N GLY A 45 -12.98 -5.57 -3.53
CA GLY A 45 -13.39 -4.17 -3.62
C GLY A 45 -14.24 -3.73 -2.43
N ARG A 46 -13.92 -4.25 -1.23
CA ARG A 46 -14.62 -3.95 0.03
C ARG A 46 -13.67 -3.21 0.98
N GLU A 47 -13.12 -2.11 0.50
CA GLU A 47 -12.05 -1.35 1.13
C GLU A 47 -12.47 -0.77 2.49
N ASN A 48 -13.71 -0.27 2.60
CA ASN A 48 -14.24 0.23 3.88
C ASN A 48 -14.28 -0.84 4.97
N GLN A 49 -14.44 -2.11 4.61
CA GLN A 49 -14.37 -3.23 5.55
C GLN A 49 -12.92 -3.70 5.79
N ALA A 50 -12.01 -3.51 4.83
CA ALA A 50 -10.60 -3.86 4.97
C ALA A 50 -9.85 -2.92 5.93
N ILE A 51 -10.12 -1.62 5.90
CA ILE A 51 -9.47 -0.59 6.73
C ILE A 51 -9.39 -0.96 8.22
N PRO A 52 -10.50 -1.24 8.93
CA PRO A 52 -10.44 -1.54 10.36
C PRO A 52 -9.67 -2.83 10.67
N LEU A 53 -9.66 -3.79 9.74
CA LEU A 53 -8.91 -5.04 9.88
C LEU A 53 -7.40 -4.81 9.71
N TYR A 54 -6.98 -4.03 8.71
CA TYR A 54 -5.58 -3.62 8.56
C TYR A 54 -5.08 -2.85 9.78
N GLN A 55 -5.85 -1.85 10.25
CA GLN A 55 -5.51 -1.09 11.46
C GLN A 55 -5.34 -2.01 12.67
N LYS A 56 -6.26 -2.96 12.86
CA LYS A 56 -6.20 -3.93 13.96
C LYS A 56 -4.99 -4.85 13.84
N ALA A 57 -4.68 -5.34 12.65
CA ALA A 57 -3.52 -6.18 12.39
C ALA A 57 -2.21 -5.46 12.74
N ILE A 58 -2.04 -4.22 12.26
CA ILE A 58 -0.88 -3.37 12.55
C ILE A 58 -0.74 -3.13 14.06
N ALA A 59 -1.85 -2.79 14.74
CA ALA A 59 -1.85 -2.52 16.18
C ALA A 59 -1.53 -3.75 17.05
N LEU A 60 -1.89 -4.96 16.60
CA LEU A 60 -1.59 -6.21 17.29
C LEU A 60 -0.16 -6.72 17.04
N GLY A 61 0.55 -6.13 16.07
CA GLY A 61 1.91 -6.48 15.72
C GLY A 61 1.98 -7.56 14.63
N LEU A 62 2.65 -7.25 13.53
CA LEU A 62 2.86 -8.14 12.39
C LEU A 62 4.35 -8.45 12.20
N SER A 63 4.63 -9.55 11.50
CA SER A 63 5.97 -9.75 10.92
C SER A 63 6.33 -8.60 9.97
N GLU A 64 7.63 -8.34 9.70
CA GLU A 64 8.01 -7.24 8.80
C GLU A 64 7.40 -7.37 7.40
N ALA A 65 7.35 -8.60 6.87
CA ALA A 65 6.77 -8.88 5.56
C ALA A 65 5.27 -8.56 5.53
N SER A 66 4.50 -9.05 6.50
CA SER A 66 3.07 -8.77 6.61
C SER A 66 2.80 -7.30 6.94
N LEU A 67 3.65 -6.66 7.75
CA LEU A 67 3.53 -5.24 8.09
C LEU A 67 3.65 -4.35 6.85
N ARG A 68 4.62 -4.65 5.96
CA ARG A 68 4.79 -3.94 4.69
C ARG A 68 3.53 -4.09 3.81
N GLY A 69 3.00 -5.31 3.70
CA GLY A 69 1.75 -5.57 2.98
C GLY A 69 0.54 -4.88 3.60
N ALA A 70 0.42 -4.88 4.93
CA ALA A 70 -0.69 -4.25 5.65
C ALA A 70 -0.71 -2.74 5.48
N TRP A 71 0.45 -2.07 5.52
CA TRP A 71 0.54 -0.64 5.24
C TRP A 71 0.16 -0.30 3.80
N LEU A 72 0.61 -1.12 2.84
CA LEU A 72 0.26 -0.93 1.42
C LEU A 72 -1.26 -1.05 1.21
N GLY A 73 -1.86 -2.09 1.79
CA GLY A 73 -3.29 -2.33 1.77
C GLY A 73 -4.07 -1.20 2.43
N LEU A 74 -3.69 -0.80 3.64
CA LEU A 74 -4.35 0.27 4.38
C LEU A 74 -4.34 1.60 3.62
N GLY A 75 -3.16 2.05 3.15
CA GLY A 75 -3.04 3.29 2.40
C GLY A 75 -3.81 3.25 1.08
N SER A 76 -3.80 2.10 0.39
CA SER A 76 -4.56 1.91 -0.85
C SER A 76 -6.06 1.92 -0.61
N SER A 77 -6.55 1.23 0.42
CA SER A 77 -7.97 1.21 0.80
C SER A 77 -8.47 2.61 1.19
N TYR A 78 -7.68 3.39 1.95
CA TYR A 78 -8.02 4.79 2.22
C TYR A 78 -8.10 5.64 0.95
N ARG A 79 -7.14 5.49 0.03
CA ARG A 79 -7.13 6.24 -1.23
C ARG A 79 -8.33 5.87 -2.11
N SER A 80 -8.64 4.58 -2.23
CA SER A 80 -9.78 4.09 -3.01
C SER A 80 -11.14 4.58 -2.47
N THR A 81 -11.22 4.82 -1.16
CA THR A 81 -12.43 5.29 -0.48
C THR A 81 -12.49 6.82 -0.31
N GLY A 82 -11.55 7.55 -0.90
CA GLY A 82 -11.52 9.03 -0.88
C GLY A 82 -10.94 9.65 0.39
N GLN A 83 -10.46 8.84 1.33
CA GLN A 83 -9.82 9.26 2.58
C GLN A 83 -8.34 9.59 2.32
N TYR A 84 -8.10 10.60 1.48
CA TYR A 84 -6.76 10.87 0.94
C TYR A 84 -5.76 11.36 1.98
N ALA A 85 -6.20 12.08 3.01
CA ALA A 85 -5.31 12.55 4.07
C ALA A 85 -4.81 11.36 4.93
N GLU A 86 -5.70 10.42 5.23
CA GLU A 86 -5.39 9.18 5.94
C GLU A 86 -4.51 8.26 5.12
N ALA A 87 -4.74 8.18 3.80
CA ALA A 87 -3.85 7.47 2.88
C ALA A 87 -2.43 8.05 2.90
N LEU A 88 -2.30 9.38 2.82
CA LEU A 88 -1.01 10.06 2.86
C LEU A 88 -0.28 9.75 4.18
N ALA A 89 -0.98 9.89 5.31
CA ALA A 89 -0.43 9.56 6.62
C ALA A 89 -0.01 8.09 6.74
N ALA A 90 -0.79 7.15 6.19
CA ALA A 90 -0.44 5.74 6.18
C ALA A 90 0.84 5.46 5.38
N PHE A 91 0.99 6.07 4.20
CA PHE A 91 2.21 5.93 3.40
C PHE A 91 3.43 6.62 4.03
N ASP A 92 3.25 7.75 4.72
CA ASP A 92 4.32 8.41 5.49
C ASP A 92 4.83 7.52 6.62
N GLN A 93 3.93 6.87 7.38
CA GLN A 93 4.29 5.91 8.42
C GLN A 93 4.99 4.68 7.83
N ALA A 94 4.51 4.19 6.68
CA ALA A 94 5.12 3.07 5.98
C ALA A 94 6.56 3.40 5.53
N LEU A 95 6.79 4.59 4.98
CA LEU A 95 8.13 5.06 4.56
C LEU A 95 9.06 5.31 5.74
N ALA A 96 8.55 5.77 6.88
CA ALA A 96 9.35 5.88 8.10
C ALA A 96 9.87 4.51 8.57
N ARG A 97 9.11 3.42 8.34
CA ARG A 97 9.50 2.06 8.68
C ARG A 97 10.31 1.35 7.59
N PHE A 98 10.02 1.66 6.33
CA PHE A 98 10.57 1.02 5.14
C PHE A 98 11.03 2.10 4.13
N PRO A 99 12.13 2.81 4.40
CA PRO A 99 12.56 3.95 3.60
C PRO A 99 12.90 3.59 2.14
N ASP A 100 13.34 2.35 1.89
CA ASP A 100 13.74 1.89 0.57
C ASP A 100 12.60 1.24 -0.23
N ALA A 101 11.37 1.21 0.31
CA ALA A 101 10.23 0.59 -0.33
C ALA A 101 9.58 1.53 -1.36
N ASN A 102 10.01 1.40 -2.62
CA ASN A 102 9.57 2.25 -3.72
C ASN A 102 8.06 2.20 -3.97
N GLU A 103 7.36 1.11 -3.67
CA GLU A 103 5.91 1.07 -3.83
C GLU A 103 5.22 2.13 -2.95
N PHE A 104 5.69 2.37 -1.72
CA PHE A 104 5.11 3.42 -0.88
C PHE A 104 5.33 4.81 -1.47
N ARG A 105 6.51 5.09 -2.06
CA ARG A 105 6.77 6.36 -2.77
C ARG A 105 5.80 6.56 -3.92
N VAL A 106 5.55 5.50 -4.71
CA VAL A 106 4.62 5.55 -5.85
C VAL A 106 3.18 5.80 -5.38
N PHE A 107 2.68 5.02 -4.41
CA PHE A 107 1.30 5.18 -3.94
C PHE A 107 1.08 6.48 -3.15
N ARG A 108 2.10 6.96 -2.42
CA ARG A 108 2.11 8.29 -1.81
C ARG A 108 2.01 9.38 -2.87
N ALA A 109 2.81 9.31 -3.94
CA ALA A 109 2.74 10.27 -5.04
C ALA A 109 1.38 10.29 -5.74
N MET A 110 0.74 9.13 -5.94
CA MET A 110 -0.64 9.05 -6.41
C MET A 110 -1.62 9.73 -5.45
N THR A 111 -1.39 9.60 -4.14
CA THR A 111 -2.20 10.26 -3.11
C THR A 111 -1.98 11.78 -3.10
N CYS A 112 -0.74 12.25 -3.28
CA CYS A 112 -0.42 13.66 -3.48
C CYS A 112 -1.19 14.23 -4.67
N TYR A 113 -1.33 13.47 -5.76
CA TYR A 113 -2.19 13.88 -6.89
C TYR A 113 -3.66 14.07 -6.46
N ASN A 114 -4.23 13.12 -5.69
CA ASN A 114 -5.59 13.23 -5.20
C ASN A 114 -5.81 14.45 -4.27
N LEU A 115 -4.77 14.88 -3.56
CA LEU A 115 -4.78 16.06 -2.67
C LEU A 115 -4.45 17.38 -3.38
N GLY A 116 -4.17 17.37 -4.68
CA GLY A 116 -3.78 18.57 -5.43
C GLY A 116 -2.29 18.92 -5.32
N HIS A 117 -1.49 18.12 -4.62
CA HIS A 117 -0.03 18.27 -4.49
C HIS A 117 0.68 17.67 -5.73
N HIS A 118 0.28 18.13 -6.93
CA HIS A 118 0.70 17.53 -8.19
C HIS A 118 2.22 17.58 -8.40
N LYS A 119 2.85 18.70 -8.02
CA LYS A 119 4.31 18.90 -8.13
C LYS A 119 5.06 17.84 -7.33
N GLU A 120 4.77 17.77 -6.03
CA GLU A 120 5.40 16.82 -5.11
C GLU A 120 5.23 15.36 -5.58
N GLY A 121 4.01 15.00 -6.02
CA GLY A 121 3.76 13.65 -6.55
C GLY A 121 4.58 13.35 -7.81
N MET A 122 4.66 14.30 -8.76
CA MET A 122 5.44 14.11 -9.98
C MET A 122 6.94 14.02 -9.70
N GLU A 123 7.47 14.88 -8.84
CA GLU A 123 8.87 14.84 -8.41
C GLU A 123 9.23 13.48 -7.81
N GLN A 124 8.37 12.94 -6.95
CA GLN A 124 8.55 11.61 -6.37
C GLN A 124 8.54 10.50 -7.41
N LEU A 125 7.62 10.53 -8.37
CA LEU A 125 7.57 9.53 -9.44
C LEU A 125 8.80 9.60 -10.35
N LEU A 126 9.28 10.80 -10.68
CA LEU A 126 10.50 10.98 -11.47
C LEU A 126 11.73 10.46 -10.73
N ALA A 127 11.83 10.70 -9.42
CA ALA A 127 12.91 10.16 -8.60
C ALA A 127 12.90 8.62 -8.61
N VAL A 128 11.73 8.00 -8.33
CA VAL A 128 11.58 6.54 -8.39
C VAL A 128 11.96 6.01 -9.77
N LEU A 129 11.48 6.64 -10.85
CA LEU A 129 11.76 6.20 -12.21
C LEU A 129 13.25 6.30 -12.54
N ALA A 130 13.91 7.40 -12.16
CA ALA A 130 15.33 7.60 -12.39
C ALA A 130 16.18 6.52 -11.66
N GLU A 131 15.83 6.21 -10.42
CA GLU A 131 16.54 5.24 -9.57
C GLU A 131 16.33 3.79 -10.01
N THR A 132 15.12 3.45 -10.47
CA THR A 132 14.71 2.04 -10.65
C THR A 132 14.65 1.58 -12.11
N THR A 133 14.61 2.49 -13.08
CA THR A 133 14.42 2.11 -14.49
C THR A 133 15.60 1.27 -15.02
N ALA A 134 15.25 0.18 -15.71
CA ALA A 134 16.15 -0.65 -16.49
C ALA A 134 15.96 -0.45 -18.02
N ASP A 135 15.03 0.42 -18.43
CA ASP A 135 14.82 0.75 -19.84
C ASP A 135 16.04 1.53 -20.38
N PRO A 136 16.76 1.03 -21.41
CA PRO A 136 17.96 1.67 -21.93
C PRO A 136 17.75 3.12 -22.39
N ALA A 137 16.59 3.44 -22.97
CA ALA A 137 16.29 4.80 -23.40
C ALA A 137 16.14 5.73 -22.19
N LEU A 138 15.41 5.31 -21.16
CA LEU A 138 15.22 6.11 -19.95
C LEU A 138 16.51 6.23 -19.12
N VAL A 139 17.36 5.20 -19.09
CA VAL A 139 18.67 5.24 -18.44
C VAL A 139 19.53 6.38 -19.00
N THR A 140 19.48 6.62 -20.31
CA THR A 140 20.18 7.74 -20.96
C THR A 140 19.73 9.11 -20.41
N TYR A 141 18.46 9.23 -20.03
CA TYR A 141 17.88 10.45 -19.47
C TYR A 141 17.84 10.48 -17.93
N ARG A 142 18.44 9.51 -17.24
CA ARG A 142 18.41 9.40 -15.77
C ARG A 142 18.82 10.71 -15.08
N ARG A 143 19.90 11.34 -15.54
CA ARG A 143 20.38 12.60 -14.97
C ARG A 143 19.37 13.73 -15.15
N ALA A 144 18.71 13.80 -16.30
CA ALA A 144 17.67 14.80 -16.54
C ALA A 144 16.47 14.56 -15.62
N MET A 145 15.97 13.32 -15.55
CA MET A 145 14.85 12.96 -14.66
C MET A 145 15.16 13.27 -13.19
N ALA A 146 16.37 12.98 -12.72
CA ALA A 146 16.81 13.32 -11.37
C ALA A 146 16.82 14.84 -11.12
N LEU A 147 17.30 15.65 -12.08
CA LEU A 147 17.27 17.11 -11.99
C LEU A 147 15.83 17.65 -11.94
N TYR A 148 14.91 17.09 -12.73
CA TYR A 148 13.50 17.45 -12.69
C TYR A 148 12.80 17.01 -11.39
N ALA A 149 13.26 15.91 -10.79
CA ALA A 149 12.75 15.44 -9.52
C ALA A 149 13.17 16.32 -8.33
N GLU A 150 14.25 17.10 -8.45
CA GLU A 150 14.66 18.06 -7.42
C GLU A 150 13.80 19.34 -7.41
N ASP A 151 13.45 19.85 -8.58
CA ASP A 151 12.55 20.99 -8.73
C ASP A 151 11.92 20.99 -10.13
N LEU A 152 10.65 20.60 -10.20
CA LEU A 152 9.94 20.49 -11.47
C LEU A 152 9.67 21.84 -12.14
N ASP A 153 9.70 22.94 -11.38
CA ASP A 153 9.45 24.29 -11.89
C ASP A 153 10.73 24.99 -12.36
N ARG A 154 11.88 24.32 -12.24
CA ARG A 154 13.18 24.89 -12.59
C ARG A 154 13.19 25.33 -14.06
N ARG A 155 13.55 26.59 -14.29
CA ARG A 155 13.72 27.18 -15.62
C ARG A 155 15.21 27.28 -15.94
N TRP A 156 15.61 26.86 -17.14
CA TRP A 156 16.98 26.92 -17.69
C TRP A 156 17.02 27.82 -18.91
#